data_AF-A0AAQ3S6I0-F1
#
_entry.id   AF-A0AAQ3S6I0-F1
#
_cell.length_a   1.000
_cell.length_b   1.000
_cell.length_c   1.000
_cell.angle_alpha   90.00
_cell.angle_beta   90.00
_cell.angle_gamma   90.00
#
_symmetry.space_group_name_H-M   'P 1'
#
loop_
_entity.id
_entity.type
_entity.pdbx_description
1 polymer ?
#
loop_
_entity_poly.entity_id
_entity_poly.type
_entity_poly.pdbx_seq_one_letter_code
_entity_poly.pdbx_strand_id
1 'polypeptide(L)'
;MHGRPRKALKQEDETALSAKTQKLRSLQTQFLANHHNRIYSKEALDVSAKLLEVNPECYTAWNYRKLAVQHLLTNSDSDPHSIFQGELKLVEIALRKNFKSYGAWHHRKWVLSMGHSSIDNEMRLLNGFQKADPRNFHAWNYRRFVTELMKRSDEDELKYTEEVIGANFSNYSAWHNRR
;
A
#
# COMPACT_ATOMS: atom_id res chain seq x y z
N MET A 1 -0.83 15.62 7.63
CA MET A 1 -1.57 16.90 7.75
C MET A 1 -2.92 16.77 8.47
N HIS A 2 -3.42 15.57 8.76
CA HIS A 2 -4.73 15.41 9.44
C HIS A 2 -4.59 15.05 10.91
N GLY A 3 -5.50 15.55 11.74
CA GLY A 3 -5.70 15.12 13.13
C GLY A 3 -4.54 15.37 14.09
N ARG A 4 -3.50 16.15 13.70
CA ARG A 4 -2.40 16.49 14.62
C ARG A 4 -2.88 17.51 15.65
N PRO A 5 -2.88 17.18 16.94
CA PRO A 5 -3.20 18.16 17.98
C PRO A 5 -2.19 19.30 17.93
N ARG A 6 -2.67 20.55 18.02
CA ARG A 6 -1.79 21.71 18.15
C ARG A 6 -1.29 21.78 19.60
N LYS A 7 -0.16 21.13 19.88
CA LYS A 7 0.58 21.25 21.15
C LYS A 7 1.93 21.91 20.87
N ALA A 8 2.41 22.73 21.80
CA ALA A 8 3.78 23.23 21.78
C ALA A 8 4.75 22.04 21.87
N LEU A 9 5.75 22.03 20.99
CA LEU A 9 6.76 20.97 20.97
C LEU A 9 7.68 21.14 22.17
N LYS A 10 7.96 20.06 22.90
CA LYS A 10 9.02 20.05 23.90
C LYS A 10 10.38 19.92 23.20
N GLN A 11 11.45 20.33 23.86
CA GLN A 11 12.81 20.23 23.29
C GLN A 11 13.21 18.77 22.95
N GLU A 12 12.71 17.80 23.71
CA GLU A 12 12.85 16.36 23.39
C GLU A 12 12.10 15.95 22.11
N ASP A 13 10.91 16.51 21.85
CA ASP A 13 10.13 16.25 20.63
C ASP A 13 10.82 16.85 19.39
N GLU A 14 11.44 18.02 19.55
CA GLU A 14 12.19 18.70 18.49
C GLU A 14 13.45 17.93 18.09
N THR A 15 14.23 17.44 19.08
CA THR A 15 15.42 16.63 18.81
C THR A 15 15.05 15.30 18.14
N ALA A 16 13.99 14.63 18.61
CA ALA A 16 13.47 13.42 17.98
C ALA A 16 12.97 13.65 16.54
N LEU A 17 12.26 14.76 16.29
CA LEU A 17 11.79 15.13 14.96
C LEU A 17 12.96 15.46 14.01
N SER A 18 13.98 16.15 14.51
CA SER A 18 15.19 16.47 13.76
C SER A 18 15.94 15.20 13.36
N ALA A 19 16.19 14.29 14.30
CA ALA A 19 16.84 13.00 14.04
C ALA A 19 16.06 12.16 13.00
N LYS A 20 14.73 12.13 13.11
CA LYS A 20 13.86 11.46 12.13
C LYS A 20 13.96 12.10 10.74
N THR A 21 14.02 13.43 10.67
CA THR A 21 14.16 14.18 9.42
C THR A 21 15.50 13.91 8.76
N GLN A 22 16.59 13.90 9.55
CA GLN A 22 17.92 13.58 9.06
C GLN A 22 18.02 12.15 8.52
N LYS A 23 17.45 11.18 9.24
CA LYS A 23 17.37 9.79 8.77
C LYS A 23 16.59 9.65 7.47
N LEU A 24 15.45 10.34 7.35
CA LEU A 24 14.65 10.33 6.12
C LEU A 24 15.41 10.95 4.95
N ARG A 25 16.09 12.09 5.16
CA ARG A 25 16.92 12.72 4.12
C ARG A 25 18.05 11.79 3.66
N SER A 26 18.74 11.13 4.58
CA SER A 26 19.80 10.17 4.25
C SER A 26 19.26 9.01 3.40
N LEU A 27 18.11 8.43 3.78
CA LEU A 27 17.44 7.40 2.99
C LEU A 27 17.04 7.90 1.60
N GLN A 28 16.51 9.11 1.50
CA GLN A 28 16.13 9.72 0.21
C GLN A 28 17.35 9.94 -0.69
N THR A 29 18.46 10.44 -0.17
CA THR A 29 19.68 10.64 -0.94
C THR A 29 20.24 9.33 -1.47
N GLN A 30 20.34 8.29 -0.62
CA GLN A 30 20.79 6.96 -1.04
C GLN A 30 19.85 6.35 -2.08
N PHE A 31 18.54 6.45 -1.86
CA PHE A 31 17.52 5.99 -2.80
C PHE A 31 17.66 6.68 -4.17
N LEU A 32 17.78 8.01 -4.20
CA LEU A 32 17.90 8.77 -5.44
C LEU A 32 19.16 8.41 -6.21
N ALA A 33 20.29 8.20 -5.52
CA ALA A 33 21.52 7.72 -6.14
C ALA A 33 21.34 6.33 -6.77
N ASN A 34 20.71 5.39 -6.06
CA ASN A 34 20.43 4.06 -6.60
C ASN A 34 19.48 4.12 -7.80
N HIS A 35 18.45 4.97 -7.73
CA HIS A 35 17.48 5.15 -8.81
C HIS A 35 18.12 5.73 -10.08
N HIS A 36 18.92 6.79 -9.95
CA HIS A 36 19.60 7.41 -11.10
C HIS A 36 20.57 6.46 -11.79
N ASN A 37 21.29 5.64 -11.00
CA ASN A 37 22.25 4.67 -11.52
C ASN A 37 21.62 3.31 -11.88
N ARG A 38 20.29 3.16 -11.78
CA ARG A 38 19.55 1.91 -12.05
C ARG A 38 20.10 0.70 -11.30
N ILE A 39 20.52 0.92 -10.04
CA ILE A 39 21.04 -0.14 -9.18
C ILE A 39 19.84 -0.87 -8.57
N TYR A 40 19.72 -2.17 -8.80
CA TYR A 40 18.63 -3.02 -8.29
C TYR A 40 19.13 -4.15 -7.36
N SER A 41 20.26 -3.93 -6.68
CA SER A 41 20.77 -4.88 -5.69
C SER A 41 19.83 -5.02 -4.51
N LYS A 42 19.96 -6.09 -3.73
CA LYS A 42 19.17 -6.33 -2.53
C LYS A 42 19.25 -5.15 -1.55
N GLU A 43 20.44 -4.58 -1.38
CA GLU A 43 20.71 -3.43 -0.51
C GLU A 43 19.96 -2.18 -1.01
N ALA A 44 19.96 -1.95 -2.33
CA ALA A 44 19.23 -0.84 -2.92
C ALA A 44 17.71 -0.98 -2.75
N LEU A 45 17.19 -2.21 -2.87
CA LEU A 45 15.79 -2.52 -2.60
C LEU A 45 15.45 -2.37 -1.12
N ASP A 46 16.33 -2.73 -0.20
CA ASP A 46 16.13 -2.54 1.24
C ASP A 46 16.09 -1.05 1.61
N VAL A 47 16.91 -0.21 0.96
CA VAL A 47 16.86 1.26 1.14
C VAL A 47 15.49 1.80 0.69
N SER A 48 15.02 1.40 -0.49
CA SER A 48 13.70 1.85 -0.98
C SER A 48 12.54 1.31 -0.13
N ALA A 49 12.65 0.08 0.40
CA ALA A 49 11.67 -0.49 1.33
C ALA A 49 11.57 0.35 2.61
N LYS A 50 12.72 0.59 3.27
CA LYS A 50 12.78 1.45 4.48
C LYS A 50 12.23 2.85 4.23
N LEU A 51 12.49 3.42 3.05
CA LEU A 51 11.93 4.72 2.67
C LEU A 51 10.40 4.67 2.60
N LEU A 52 9.83 3.64 1.98
CA LEU A 52 8.38 3.46 1.84
C LEU A 52 7.68 3.10 3.15
N GLU A 53 8.35 2.40 4.07
CA GLU A 53 7.85 2.17 5.44
C GLU A 53 7.69 3.47 6.23
N VAL A 54 8.59 4.44 5.99
CA VAL A 54 8.54 5.75 6.66
C VAL A 54 7.61 6.71 5.94
N ASN A 55 7.63 6.71 4.59
CA ASN A 55 6.83 7.57 3.73
C ASN A 55 6.20 6.78 2.56
N PRO A 56 5.02 6.16 2.78
CA PRO A 56 4.26 5.46 1.74
C PRO A 56 3.83 6.35 0.56
N GLU A 57 3.84 7.68 0.70
CA GLU A 57 3.44 8.61 -0.36
C GLU A 57 4.55 8.90 -1.38
N CYS A 58 5.73 8.28 -1.24
CA CYS A 58 6.83 8.47 -2.19
C CYS A 58 6.58 7.71 -3.50
N TYR A 59 5.83 8.31 -4.42
CA TYR A 59 5.51 7.73 -5.74
C TYR A 59 6.75 7.32 -6.54
N THR A 60 7.81 8.11 -6.50
CA THR A 60 9.07 7.80 -7.20
C THR A 60 9.68 6.49 -6.69
N ALA A 61 9.59 6.21 -5.38
CA ALA A 61 10.08 4.97 -4.81
C ALA A 61 9.23 3.77 -5.26
N TRP A 62 7.90 3.89 -5.30
CA TRP A 62 7.04 2.84 -5.87
C TRP A 62 7.34 2.56 -7.34
N ASN A 63 7.54 3.60 -8.15
CA ASN A 63 7.91 3.44 -9.56
C ASN A 63 9.27 2.76 -9.73
N TYR A 64 10.27 3.15 -8.93
CA TYR A 64 11.56 2.47 -8.89
C TYR A 64 11.41 0.99 -8.55
N ARG A 65 10.54 0.62 -7.60
CA ARG A 65 10.27 -0.78 -7.27
C ARG A 65 9.67 -1.56 -8.43
N LYS A 66 8.74 -0.96 -9.19
CA LYS A 66 8.19 -1.60 -10.40
C LYS A 66 9.29 -1.91 -11.42
N LEU A 67 10.18 -0.94 -11.66
CA LEU A 67 11.34 -1.12 -12.56
C LEU A 67 12.26 -2.23 -12.05
N ALA A 68 12.53 -2.27 -10.74
CA ALA A 68 13.34 -3.32 -10.14
C ALA A 68 12.72 -4.72 -10.29
N VAL A 69 11.41 -4.85 -10.04
CA VAL A 69 10.70 -6.12 -10.24
C VAL A 69 10.79 -6.56 -11.69
N GLN A 70 10.52 -5.68 -12.65
CA GLN A 70 10.66 -5.98 -14.07
C GLN A 70 12.08 -6.42 -14.44
N HIS A 71 13.10 -5.75 -13.89
CA HIS A 71 14.50 -6.12 -14.08
C HIS A 71 14.82 -7.50 -13.51
N LEU A 72 14.38 -7.80 -12.29
CA LEU A 72 14.62 -9.10 -11.65
C LEU A 72 13.94 -10.24 -12.40
N LEU A 73 12.69 -10.05 -12.84
CA LEU A 73 11.97 -11.05 -13.63
C LEU A 73 12.64 -11.36 -14.98
N THR A 74 13.42 -10.42 -15.52
CA THR A 74 14.10 -10.57 -16.81
C THR A 74 15.54 -11.08 -16.66
N ASN A 75 16.24 -10.68 -15.59
CA ASN A 75 17.70 -10.82 -15.48
C ASN A 75 18.16 -11.66 -14.29
N SER A 76 17.26 -12.23 -13.48
CA SER A 76 17.64 -13.13 -12.39
C SER A 76 16.89 -14.46 -12.44
N ASP A 77 17.53 -15.52 -11.95
CA ASP A 77 16.91 -16.85 -11.76
C ASP A 77 15.99 -16.89 -10.52
N SER A 78 15.55 -15.72 -10.05
CA SER A 78 14.71 -15.62 -8.86
C SER A 78 13.29 -16.05 -9.20
N ASP A 79 12.70 -16.87 -8.33
CA ASP A 79 11.30 -17.25 -8.46
C ASP A 79 10.40 -16.00 -8.47
N PRO A 80 9.60 -15.79 -9.54
CA PRO A 80 8.66 -14.68 -9.63
C PRO A 80 7.74 -14.61 -8.43
N HIS A 81 7.25 -15.74 -7.93
CA HIS A 81 6.34 -15.77 -6.80
C HIS A 81 6.98 -15.16 -5.55
N SER A 82 8.23 -15.51 -5.24
CA SER A 82 9.01 -14.91 -4.15
C SER A 82 9.15 -13.39 -4.27
N ILE A 83 9.44 -12.87 -5.47
CA ILE A 83 9.57 -11.42 -5.72
C ILE A 83 8.25 -10.71 -5.41
N PHE A 84 7.14 -11.20 -5.96
CA PHE A 84 5.84 -10.57 -5.76
C PHE A 84 5.32 -10.71 -4.31
N GLN A 85 5.60 -11.81 -3.62
CA GLN A 85 5.31 -11.94 -2.18
C GLN A 85 6.07 -10.89 -1.36
N GLY A 86 7.34 -10.62 -1.70
CA GLY A 86 8.12 -9.54 -1.10
C GLY A 86 7.47 -8.16 -1.28
N GLU A 87 6.99 -7.88 -2.49
CA GLU A 87 6.29 -6.62 -2.78
C GLU A 87 4.95 -6.49 -2.05
N LEU A 88 4.15 -7.56 -1.99
CA LEU A 88 2.87 -7.57 -1.25
C LEU A 88 3.09 -7.32 0.25
N LYS A 89 4.15 -7.88 0.83
CA LYS A 89 4.53 -7.64 2.22
C LYS A 89 4.94 -6.19 2.46
N LEU A 90 5.73 -5.61 1.57
CA LEU A 90 6.11 -4.19 1.66
C LEU A 90 4.89 -3.27 1.60
N VAL A 91 3.97 -3.54 0.68
CA VAL A 91 2.70 -2.81 0.58
C VAL A 91 1.90 -2.92 1.86
N GLU A 92 1.82 -4.11 2.46
CA GLU A 92 1.11 -4.30 3.72
C GLU A 92 1.71 -3.45 4.85
N ILE A 93 3.05 -3.41 4.97
CA ILE A 93 3.74 -2.57 5.95
C ILE A 93 3.44 -1.08 5.68
N ALA A 94 3.47 -0.66 4.42
CA ALA A 94 3.17 0.71 4.03
C ALA A 94 1.71 1.10 4.31
N LEU A 95 0.74 0.20 4.09
CA LEU A 95 -0.67 0.42 4.40
C LEU A 95 -0.96 0.41 5.90
N ARG A 96 -0.25 -0.40 6.69
CA ARG A 96 -0.31 -0.31 8.16
C ARG A 96 0.19 1.05 8.65
N LYS A 97 1.17 1.64 7.95
CA LYS A 97 1.66 2.99 8.25
C LYS A 97 0.66 4.08 7.85
N ASN A 98 0.14 3.99 6.64
CA ASN A 98 -0.86 4.90 6.10
C ASN A 98 -1.87 4.13 5.24
N PHE A 99 -3.00 3.75 5.83
CA PHE A 99 -4.05 2.98 5.16
C PHE A 99 -4.79 3.75 4.07
N LYS A 100 -4.52 5.05 3.93
CA LYS A 100 -5.01 5.94 2.87
C LYS A 100 -3.96 6.23 1.79
N SER A 101 -2.87 5.47 1.77
CA SER A 101 -1.78 5.70 0.82
C SER A 101 -2.17 5.30 -0.60
N TYR A 102 -2.30 6.29 -1.48
CA TYR A 102 -2.57 6.06 -2.89
C TYR A 102 -1.45 5.24 -3.55
N GLY A 103 -0.19 5.57 -3.26
CA GLY A 103 0.97 4.86 -3.80
C GLY A 103 0.94 3.36 -3.47
N ALA A 104 0.70 3.03 -2.20
CA ALA A 104 0.65 1.63 -1.75
C ALA A 104 -0.52 0.84 -2.36
N TRP A 105 -1.74 1.40 -2.36
CA TRP A 105 -2.90 0.76 -3.00
C TRP A 105 -2.71 0.57 -4.50
N HIS A 106 -2.13 1.57 -5.18
CA HIS A 106 -1.86 1.49 -6.61
C HIS A 106 -0.78 0.46 -6.94
N HIS A 107 0.28 0.37 -6.13
CA HIS A 107 1.30 -0.67 -6.27
C HIS A 107 0.71 -2.06 -6.05
N ARG A 108 -0.18 -2.23 -5.06
CA ARG A 108 -0.88 -3.51 -4.83
C ARG A 108 -1.68 -3.95 -6.04
N LYS A 109 -2.52 -3.06 -6.61
CA LYS A 109 -3.28 -3.35 -7.83
C LYS A 109 -2.37 -3.77 -8.98
N TRP A 110 -1.23 -3.09 -9.12
CA TRP A 110 -0.24 -3.44 -10.14
C TRP A 110 0.32 -4.85 -9.93
N VAL A 111 0.71 -5.22 -8.70
CA VAL A 111 1.17 -6.59 -8.40
C VAL A 111 0.09 -7.62 -8.72
N LEU A 112 -1.18 -7.35 -8.37
CA LEU A 112 -2.31 -8.24 -8.70
C LEU A 112 -2.51 -8.38 -10.21
N SER A 113 -2.42 -7.29 -10.97
CA SER A 113 -2.56 -7.33 -12.44
C SER A 113 -1.47 -8.15 -13.14
N MET A 114 -0.34 -8.39 -12.48
CA MET A 114 0.69 -9.30 -12.99
C MET A 114 0.34 -10.79 -12.76
N GLY A 115 -0.76 -11.09 -12.05
CA GLY A 115 -1.25 -12.46 -11.80
C GLY A 115 -0.63 -13.17 -10.59
N HIS A 116 0.10 -12.45 -9.72
CA HIS A 116 0.92 -13.06 -8.67
C HIS A 116 0.42 -12.87 -7.23
N SER A 117 -0.91 -12.83 -7.01
CA SER A 117 -1.51 -12.91 -5.66
C SER A 117 -2.67 -13.89 -5.63
N SER A 118 -2.86 -14.57 -4.49
CA SER A 118 -4.08 -15.32 -4.24
C SER A 118 -5.19 -14.33 -3.91
N ILE A 119 -6.22 -14.34 -4.75
CA ILE A 119 -7.42 -13.53 -4.62
C ILE A 119 -8.07 -13.70 -3.23
N ASP A 120 -8.09 -14.91 -2.67
CA ASP A 120 -8.63 -15.16 -1.33
C ASP A 120 -7.89 -14.39 -0.23
N ASN A 121 -6.58 -14.19 -0.38
CA ASN A 121 -5.81 -13.35 0.53
C ASN A 121 -6.25 -11.88 0.46
N GLU A 122 -6.59 -11.41 -0.74
CA GLU A 122 -7.02 -10.03 -0.98
C GLU A 122 -8.38 -9.75 -0.36
N MET A 123 -9.32 -10.69 -0.46
CA MET A 123 -10.62 -10.59 0.20
C MET A 123 -10.50 -10.59 1.72
N ARG A 124 -9.60 -11.42 2.28
CA ARG A 124 -9.32 -11.40 3.73
C ARG A 124 -8.73 -10.08 4.19
N LEU A 125 -7.78 -9.53 3.42
CA LEU A 125 -7.16 -8.23 3.69
C LEU A 125 -8.19 -7.10 3.64
N LEU A 126 -9.05 -7.09 2.61
CA LEU A 126 -10.14 -6.12 2.45
C LEU A 126 -11.09 -6.14 3.64
N ASN A 127 -11.53 -7.32 4.07
CA ASN A 127 -12.37 -7.47 5.25
C ASN A 127 -11.70 -6.89 6.50
N GLY A 128 -10.38 -7.05 6.66
CA GLY A 128 -9.63 -6.43 7.75
C GLY A 128 -9.65 -4.90 7.70
N PHE A 129 -9.37 -4.31 6.54
CA PHE A 129 -9.38 -2.84 6.37
C PHE A 129 -10.78 -2.25 6.53
N GLN A 130 -11.82 -2.89 5.99
CA GLN A 130 -13.21 -2.43 6.09
C GLN A 130 -13.76 -2.58 7.51
N LYS A 131 -13.34 -3.59 8.27
CA LYS A 131 -13.67 -3.67 9.70
C LYS A 131 -13.00 -2.56 10.52
N ALA A 132 -11.75 -2.22 10.19
CA ALA A 132 -11.00 -1.18 10.90
C ALA A 132 -11.49 0.24 10.57
N ASP A 133 -11.76 0.53 9.29
CA ASP A 133 -12.38 1.78 8.84
C ASP A 133 -13.40 1.47 7.73
N PRO A 134 -14.70 1.33 8.09
CA PRO A 134 -15.75 0.97 7.14
C PRO A 134 -16.02 2.06 6.10
N ARG A 135 -15.47 3.26 6.28
CA ARG A 135 -15.56 4.40 5.36
C ARG A 135 -14.29 4.60 4.54
N ASN A 136 -13.32 3.69 4.63
CA ASN A 136 -12.09 3.78 3.85
C ASN A 136 -12.38 3.58 2.35
N PHE A 137 -12.55 4.68 1.64
CA PHE A 137 -12.81 4.69 0.20
C PHE A 137 -11.74 3.97 -0.63
N HIS A 138 -10.47 3.97 -0.19
CA HIS A 138 -9.43 3.24 -0.91
C HIS A 138 -9.64 1.73 -0.84
N ALA A 139 -10.06 1.21 0.32
CA ALA A 139 -10.39 -0.19 0.48
C ALA A 139 -11.64 -0.55 -0.35
N TRP A 140 -12.66 0.30 -0.39
CA TRP A 140 -13.83 0.10 -1.26
C TRP A 140 -13.49 0.08 -2.74
N ASN A 141 -12.64 1.01 -3.20
CA ASN A 141 -12.15 1.00 -4.59
C ASN A 141 -11.33 -0.24 -4.92
N TYR A 142 -10.47 -0.66 -3.97
CA TYR A 142 -9.69 -1.88 -4.15
C TYR A 142 -10.59 -3.11 -4.17
N ARG A 143 -11.65 -3.14 -3.35
CA ARG A 143 -12.65 -4.22 -3.38
C ARG A 143 -13.28 -4.37 -4.75
N ARG A 144 -13.78 -3.27 -5.35
CA ARG A 144 -14.36 -3.31 -6.70
C ARG A 144 -13.41 -3.91 -7.74
N PHE A 145 -12.13 -3.52 -7.69
CA PHE A 145 -11.10 -4.08 -8.56
C PHE A 145 -10.91 -5.60 -8.34
N VAL A 146 -10.84 -6.04 -7.08
CA VAL A 146 -10.66 -7.46 -6.75
C VAL A 146 -11.89 -8.29 -7.13
N THR A 147 -13.10 -7.78 -6.88
CA THR A 147 -14.35 -8.49 -7.17
C THR A 147 -14.59 -8.62 -8.66
N GLU A 148 -14.21 -7.62 -9.45
CA GLU A 148 -14.21 -7.68 -10.92
C GLU A 148 -13.23 -8.76 -11.42
N LEU A 149 -12.01 -8.79 -10.87
CA LEU A 149 -11.02 -9.81 -11.20
C LEU A 149 -11.50 -11.24 -10.84
N MET A 150 -12.28 -11.37 -9.77
CA MET A 150 -12.92 -12.61 -9.34
C MET A 150 -14.07 -13.07 -10.22
N LYS A 151 -14.63 -12.18 -11.05
CA LYS A 151 -15.96 -12.36 -11.64
C LYS A 151 -17.01 -12.72 -10.58
N ARG A 152 -16.89 -12.11 -9.40
CA ARG A 152 -17.87 -12.28 -8.33
C ARG A 152 -19.20 -11.69 -8.81
N SER A 153 -20.31 -12.35 -8.47
CA SER A 153 -21.61 -11.89 -8.93
C SER A 153 -22.02 -10.58 -8.25
N ASP A 154 -22.83 -9.79 -8.95
CA ASP A 154 -23.37 -8.55 -8.42
C ASP A 154 -24.28 -8.83 -7.21
N GLU A 155 -24.96 -9.97 -7.18
CA GLU A 155 -25.79 -10.40 -6.04
C GLU A 155 -24.95 -10.61 -4.76
N ASP A 156 -23.77 -11.21 -4.88
CA ASP A 156 -22.89 -11.45 -3.73
C ASP A 156 -22.31 -10.16 -3.15
N GLU A 157 -22.03 -9.17 -4.02
CA GLU A 157 -21.58 -7.84 -3.58
C GLU A 157 -22.74 -7.01 -3.03
N LEU A 158 -23.94 -7.13 -3.62
CA LEU A 158 -25.14 -6.50 -3.10
C LEU A 158 -25.43 -6.98 -1.67
N LYS A 159 -25.41 -8.30 -1.45
CA LYS A 159 -25.57 -8.90 -0.13
C LYS A 159 -24.52 -8.40 0.86
N TYR A 160 -23.26 -8.33 0.43
CA TYR A 160 -22.20 -7.79 1.29
C TYR A 160 -22.47 -6.32 1.69
N THR A 161 -22.87 -5.47 0.74
CA THR A 161 -23.19 -4.07 1.06
C THR A 161 -24.41 -3.94 1.97
N GLU A 162 -25.40 -4.83 1.84
CA GLU A 162 -26.57 -4.90 2.74
C GLU A 162 -26.16 -5.22 4.17
N GLU A 163 -25.28 -6.19 4.37
CA GLU A 163 -24.74 -6.53 5.70
C GLU A 163 -23.99 -5.33 6.32
N VAL A 164 -23.18 -4.63 5.52
CA VAL A 164 -22.45 -3.44 6.00
C VAL A 164 -23.39 -2.28 6.34
N ILE A 165 -24.45 -2.07 5.56
CA ILE A 165 -25.48 -1.06 5.83
C ILE A 165 -26.28 -1.44 7.07
N GLY A 166 -26.64 -2.72 7.24
CA GLY A 166 -27.32 -3.22 8.41
C GLY A 166 -26.52 -3.00 9.70
N ALA A 167 -25.20 -3.15 9.63
CA ALA A 167 -24.29 -2.85 10.76
C ALA A 167 -24.11 -1.34 11.01
N ASN A 168 -24.10 -0.51 9.96
CA ASN A 168 -24.03 0.94 10.07
C ASN A 168 -24.76 1.63 8.91
N PHE A 169 -26.01 2.01 9.18
CA PHE A 169 -26.91 2.59 8.18
C PHE A 169 -26.34 3.86 7.53
N SER A 170 -25.54 4.65 8.24
CA SER A 170 -24.95 5.90 7.74
C SER A 170 -23.64 5.68 6.95
N ASN A 171 -23.27 4.44 6.63
CA ASN A 171 -22.08 4.16 5.83
C ASN A 171 -22.29 4.50 4.35
N TYR A 172 -21.99 5.75 3.98
CA TYR A 172 -22.11 6.24 2.61
C TYR A 172 -21.27 5.45 1.60
N SER A 173 -20.13 4.87 2.01
CA SER A 173 -19.30 4.07 1.10
C SER A 173 -20.02 2.80 0.66
N ALA A 174 -20.73 2.13 1.57
CA ALA A 174 -21.52 0.95 1.26
C ALA A 174 -22.72 1.29 0.35
N TRP A 175 -23.43 2.39 0.63
CA TRP A 175 -24.51 2.88 -0.24
C TRP A 175 -24.03 3.22 -1.65
N HIS A 176 -22.90 3.92 -1.75
CA HIS A 176 -22.34 4.31 -3.04
C HIS A 176 -21.90 3.09 -3.87
N ASN A 177 -21.45 2.02 -3.22
CA ASN A 177 -21.00 0.79 -3.89
C ASN A 177 -22.13 -0.09 -4.44
N ARG A 178 -23.40 0.28 -4.22
CA ARG A 178 -24.59 -0.39 -4.79
C ARG A 178 -25.00 0.19 -6.16
N ARG A 179 -24.35 1.25 -6.61
CA ARG A 179 -24.56 1.87 -7.94
C ARG A 179 -23.52 1.34 -8.91
#